data_AF-A0A925CMI5-F1
#
_entry.id   AF-A0A925CMI5-F1
#
_cell.length_a   1.000
_cell.length_b   1.000
_cell.length_c   1.000
_cell.angle_alpha   90.00
_cell.angle_beta   90.00
_cell.angle_gamma   90.00
#
_symmetry.space_group_name_H-M   'P 1'
#
loop_
_entity.id
_entity.type
_entity.pdbx_description
1 polymer ?
#
loop_
_entity_poly.entity_id
_entity_poly.type
_entity_poly.pdbx_seq_one_letter_code
_entity_poly.pdbx_strand_id
1 'polypeptide(L)' 'MCEALIRENVSTLFGIPGGCIMPFYHAMWEYRARLRHVLCRHEQGAGHA' A
#
# COMPACT_ATOMS: atom_id res chain seq x y z
N MET A 1 3.00 9.29 -5.54
CA MET A 1 3.04 7.80 -5.56
C MET A 1 1.65 7.19 -5.63
N CYS A 2 0.73 7.46 -4.69
CA CYS A 2 -0.65 6.94 -4.72
C CYS A 2 -1.39 7.22 -6.04
N GLU A 3 -1.35 8.45 -6.55
CA GLU A 3 -1.98 8.80 -7.82
C GLU A 3 -1.39 8.03 -9.02
N ALA A 4 -0.07 7.80 -9.02
CA ALA A 4 0.58 7.03 -10.06
C ALA A 4 0.11 5.57 -10.04
N LEU A 5 0.05 4.95 -8.86
CA LEU A 5 -0.50 3.59 -8.68
C LEU A 5 -1.92 3.48 -9.23
N ILE A 6 -2.77 4.47 -8.95
CA ILE A 6 -4.15 4.46 -9.44
C ILE A 6 -4.22 4.65 -10.96
N ARG A 7 -3.36 5.48 -11.55
CA ARG A 7 -3.27 5.65 -13.01
C ARG A 7 -2.85 4.36 -13.71
N GLU A 8 -2.01 3.56 -13.05
CA GLU A 8 -1.63 2.21 -13.47
C GLU A 8 -2.69 1.13 -13.11
N ASN A 9 -3.90 1.55 -12.73
CA ASN A 9 -5.02 0.68 -12.36
C ASN A 9 -4.75 -0.25 -11.15
N VAL A 10 -3.81 0.12 -10.27
CA VAL A 10 -3.61 -0.58 -9.01
C VAL A 10 -4.75 -0.25 -8.06
N SER A 11 -5.36 -1.29 -7.49
CA SER A 11 -6.45 -1.17 -6.51
C SER A 11 -6.13 -1.81 -5.16
N THR A 12 -5.15 -2.72 -5.11
CA THR A 12 -4.77 -3.49 -3.91
C THR A 12 -3.26 -3.42 -3.70
N LEU A 13 -2.85 -3.23 -2.45
CA LEU A 13 -1.46 -3.15 -2.01
C LEU A 13 -1.25 -4.14 -0.86
N PHE A 14 -0.19 -4.93 -0.92
CA PHE A 14 0.22 -5.86 0.13
C PHE A 14 1.49 -5.33 0.80
N GLY A 15 1.50 -5.27 2.12
CA GLY A 15 2.65 -4.70 2.82
C GLY A 15 2.55 -4.71 4.32
N ILE A 16 3.64 -4.25 4.94
CA ILE A 16 3.79 -4.11 6.38
C ILE A 16 4.26 -2.68 6.65
N PRO A 17 3.69 -1.97 7.63
CA PRO A 17 4.16 -0.65 8.00
C PRO A 17 5.53 -0.76 8.68
N GLY A 18 6.38 0.23 8.40
CA GLY A 18 7.69 0.38 9.02
C GLY A 18 8.09 1.85 9.00
N GLY A 19 8.99 2.25 9.91
CA GLY A 19 9.34 3.65 10.13
C GLY A 19 9.68 4.42 8.85
N CYS A 20 10.49 3.81 7.98
CA CYS A 20 10.91 4.44 6.72
C CYS A 20 9.77 4.67 5.72
N ILE A 21 8.72 3.84 5.74
CA ILE A 21 7.60 3.91 4.78
C ILE A 21 6.35 4.59 5.38
N MET A 22 6.38 5.01 6.65
CA MET A 22 5.26 5.70 7.30
C MET A 22 4.73 6.92 6.52
N PRO A 23 5.56 7.77 5.88
CA PRO A 23 5.04 8.88 5.09
C PRO A 23 4.12 8.44 3.95
N PHE A 24 4.39 7.29 3.33
CA PHE A 24 3.53 6.71 2.30
C PHE A 24 2.21 6.22 2.89
N TYR A 25 2.23 5.50 4.01
CA TYR A 25 1.01 5.05 4.69
C TYR A 25 0.12 6.21 5.15
N HIS A 26 0.72 7.31 5.63
CA HIS A 26 -0.01 8.52 5.96
C HIS A 26 -0.69 9.13 4.72
N ALA A 27 0.04 9.31 3.62
CA ALA A 27 -0.52 9.84 2.38
C ALA A 27 -1.60 8.93 1.79
N MET A 28 -1.45 7.60 1.90
CA MET A 28 -2.42 6.61 1.40
C MET A 28 -3.79 6.73 2.08
N TRP A 29 -3.88 7.30 3.29
CA TRP A 29 -5.14 7.47 4.02
C TRP A 29 -6.18 8.29 3.25
N GLU A 30 -5.75 9.31 2.49
CA GLU A 30 -6.62 10.13 1.64
C GLU A 30 -7.21 9.32 0.47
N TYR A 31 -6.54 8.23 0.07
CA TYR A 31 -6.88 7.40 -1.07
C TYR A 31 -7.53 6.07 -0.67
N ARG A 32 -7.87 5.85 0.61
CA ARG A 32 -8.41 4.58 1.15
C ARG A 32 -9.69 4.06 0.46
N ALA A 33 -10.44 4.94 -0.23
CA ALA A 33 -11.61 4.56 -1.02
C ALA A 33 -11.26 3.94 -2.38
N ARG A 34 -10.02 4.13 -2.86
CA ARG A 34 -9.53 3.69 -4.18
C ARG A 34 -8.39 2.68 -4.09
N LEU A 35 -7.58 2.77 -3.03
CA LEU A 35 -6.46 1.89 -2.75
C LEU A 35 -6.73 1.11 -1.46
N ARG A 36 -6.88 -0.20 -1.60
CA ARG A 36 -7.04 -1.14 -0.48
C ARG A 36 -5.69 -1.66 -0.04
N HIS A 37 -5.33 -1.48 1.21
CA HIS A 37 -4.13 -2.07 1.79
C HIS A 37 -4.46 -3.35 2.57
N VAL A 38 -3.71 -4.42 2.30
CA VAL A 38 -3.75 -5.67 3.04
C VAL A 38 -2.51 -5.74 3.92
N LEU A 39 -2.72 -5.70 5.24
CA LEU A 39 -1.65 -5.85 6.21
C LEU A 39 -1.16 -7.30 6.20
N CYS A 40 0.07 -7.50 5.76
CA CYS A 40 0.74 -8.79 5.79
C CYS A 40 1.47 -8.99 7.14
N ARG A 41 1.83 -10.24 7.45
CA ARG A 41 2.65 -10.52 8.63
C ARG A 41 4.15 -10.48 8.36
N HIS A 42 4.56 -10.91 7.17
CA HIS A 42 5.97 -11.00 6.75
C HIS A 42 6.07 -10.51 5.29
N GLU A 43 7.15 -9.81 4.94
CA GLU A 43 7.34 -9.22 3.61
C GLU A 43 7.44 -10.30 2.52
N GLN A 44 8.03 -11.45 2.85
CA GLN A 44 8.08 -12.61 1.95
C GLN A 44 6.67 -13.10 1.58
N GLY A 45 5.72 -13.05 2.53
CA GLY A 45 4.32 -13.37 2.27
C GLY A 45 3.59 -12.30 1.47
N ALA A 46 3.96 -11.03 1.65
CA ALA A 46 3.44 -9.93 0.84
C ALA A 46 3.90 -10.00 -0.62
N GLY A 47 5.14 -10.41 -0.86
CA GLY A 47 5.73 -10.49 -2.21
C GLY A 47 5.28 -11.70 -3.04
N HIS A 48 4.63 -12.70 -2.45
CA HIS A 48 4.06 -13.83 -3.17
C HIS A 48 2.66 -13.56 -3.75
N ALA A 49 1.91 -12.65 -3.11
CA ALA A 49 0.50 -12.39 -3.36
C ALA A 49 0.24 -11.57 -4.63
#